data_AF-A0A7T7DK73-F1
#
_entry.id   AF-A0A7T7DK73-F1
#
_cell.length_a   1.000
_cell.length_b   1.000
_cell.length_c   1.000
_cell.angle_alpha   90.00
_cell.angle_beta   90.00
_cell.angle_gamma   90.00
#
_symmetry.space_group_name_H-M   'P 1'
#
loop_
_entity.id
_entity.type
_entity.pdbx_description
1 polymer ?
#
loop_
_entity_poly.entity_id
_entity_poly.type
_entity_poly.pdbx_seq_one_letter_code
_entity_poly.pdbx_strand_id
1 'polypeptide(L)' 'EIIREACKWSLELAAACEVWKEIKFEFEAMDTL' A
#
# COMPACT_ATOMS: atom_id res chain seq x y z
N GLU A 1 11.42 3.99 3.88
CA GLU A 1 12.20 4.11 2.62
C GLU A 1 12.05 2.98 1.59
N ILE A 2 12.15 1.70 1.95
CA ILE A 2 12.45 0.59 1.00
C ILE A 2 11.53 0.52 -0.22
N ILE A 3 10.20 0.52 -0.02
CA ILE A 3 9.22 0.46 -1.13
C ILE A 3 9.37 1.69 -2.05
N ARG A 4 9.61 2.88 -1.49
CA ARG A 4 9.80 4.12 -2.29
C ARG A 4 11.07 4.09 -3.13
N GLU A 5 12.13 3.47 -2.66
CA GLU A 5 13.36 3.32 -3.45
C GLU A 5 13.17 2.30 -4.57
N ALA A 6 12.49 1.18 -4.30
CA ALA A 6 12.17 0.19 -5.32
C ALA A 6 11.26 0.74 -6.43
N CYS A 7 10.31 1.63 -6.10
CA CYS A 7 9.48 2.33 -7.10
C CYS A 7 10.28 3.19 -8.08
N LYS A 8 11.51 3.63 -7.75
CA LYS A 8 12.37 4.37 -8.68
C LYS A 8 12.95 3.50 -9.80
N TRP A 9 13.04 2.20 -9.55
CA TRP A 9 13.66 1.23 -10.46
C TRP A 9 12.63 0.31 -11.14
N SER A 10 11.42 0.22 -10.58
CA SER A 10 10.32 -0.57 -11.15
C SER A 10 9.05 0.26 -11.32
N LEU A 11 8.72 0.52 -12.59
CA LEU A 11 7.51 1.26 -12.99
C LEU A 11 6.23 0.50 -12.63
N GLU A 12 6.28 -0.84 -12.68
CA GLU A 12 5.15 -1.70 -12.30
C GLU A 12 4.88 -1.61 -10.80
N LEU A 13 5.94 -1.60 -9.98
CA LEU A 13 5.82 -1.41 -8.54
C LEU A 13 5.30 0.00 -8.22
N ALA A 14 5.79 1.03 -8.93
CA ALA A 14 5.28 2.38 -8.76
C ALA A 14 3.78 2.47 -9.07
N ALA A 15 3.34 1.90 -10.19
CA ALA A 15 1.93 1.86 -10.57
C ALA A 15 1.08 1.08 -9.55
N ALA A 16 1.57 -0.06 -9.07
CA ALA A 16 0.90 -0.80 -8.00
C ALA A 16 0.83 0.02 -6.70
N CYS A 17 1.92 0.63 -6.24
CA CYS A 17 1.91 1.45 -5.02
C CYS A 17 0.95 2.64 -5.13
N GLU A 18 0.79 3.23 -6.32
CA GLU A 18 -0.15 4.33 -6.57
C GLU A 18 -1.62 3.89 -6.57
N VAL A 19 -1.92 2.67 -7.03
CA VAL A 19 -3.29 2.12 -6.99
C VAL A 19 -3.65 1.64 -5.58
N TRP A 20 -2.72 0.98 -4.91
CA TRP A 20 -2.99 0.32 -3.62
C TRP A 20 -2.94 1.28 -2.42
N LYS A 21 -2.26 2.44 -2.52
CA LYS A 21 -2.22 3.45 -1.43
C LYS A 21 -3.59 4.04 -1.08
N GLU A 22 -4.54 4.00 -2.02
CA GLU A 22 -5.89 4.53 -1.84
C GLU A 22 -6.82 3.51 -1.17
N ILE A 23 -6.43 2.23 -1.16
CA ILE A 23 -7.21 1.14 -0.58
C ILE A 23 -6.85 1.03 0.90
N LYS A 24 -7.74 1.55 1.76
CA LYS A 24 -7.67 1.38 3.21
C LYS A 24 -8.93 0.70 3.70
N PHE A 25 -8.75 -0.33 4.53
CA PHE A 25 -9.85 -1.01 5.20
C PHE A 25 -9.91 -0.50 6.63
N GLU A 26 -10.64 0.59 6.84
CA GLU A 26 -10.93 1.15 8.16
C GLU A 26 -12.25 0.57 8.66
N PHE A 27 -12.18 -0.63 9.22
CA PHE A 27 -13.30 -1.31 9.85
C PHE A 27 -12.94 -1.62 11.29
N GLU A 28 -13.92 -1.52 12.19
CA GLU A 28 -13.73 -1.92 13.57
C GLU A 28 -13.46 -3.43 13.65
N ALA A 29 -12.56 -3.83 14.54
CA ALA A 29 -12.33 -5.23 14.81
C ALA A 29 -13.63 -5.85 15.34
N MET A 30 -14.13 -6.89 14.67
CA MET A 30 -15.37 -7.56 15.07
C MET A 30 -15.23 -8.26 16.43
N ASP A 31 -14.01 -8.68 16.77
CA ASP A 31 -13.69 -9.30 18.04
C ASP A 31 -12.86 -8.32 18.88
N THR A 32 -13.51 -7.76 19.90
CA THR A 32 -12.89 -6.90 20.91
C THR A 32 -13.11 -7.56 22.28
N LEU A 33 -12.03 -7.75 23.03
CA LEU A 33 -12.02 -8.38 24.37
C LEU A 33 -12.83 -7.61 25.42
#